data_AF-A0A150HMV1-F1
#
_entry.id   AF-A0A150HMV1-F1
#
_cell.length_a   1.000
_cell.length_b   1.000
_cell.length_c   1.000
_cell.angle_alpha   90.00
_cell.angle_beta   90.00
_cell.angle_gamma   90.00
#
_symmetry.space_group_name_H-M   'P 1'
#
loop_
_entity.id
_entity.type
_entity.pdbx_description
1 polymer ?
#
loop_
_entity_poly.entity_id
_entity_poly.type
_entity_poly.pdbx_seq_one_letter_code
_entity_poly.pdbx_strand_id
1 'polypeptide(L)' 'MTLKEKIQFLHTHGYTQQKISDETGINQSSVSRILKETQQSVQYEKGKALDVLIEKLSKSPLTS' A
#
# COMPACT_ATOMS: atom_id res chain seq x y z
N MET A 1 -6.36 -0.27 10.09
CA MET A 1 -4.93 -0.15 9.72
C MET A 1 -4.62 1.31 9.38
N THR A 2 -3.49 1.83 9.84
CA THR A 2 -2.89 3.10 9.39
C THR A 2 -2.30 2.95 7.98
N LEU A 3 -1.95 4.05 7.31
CA LEU A 3 -1.28 3.97 5.99
C LEU A 3 0.04 3.20 6.05
N LYS A 4 0.82 3.38 7.12
CA LYS A 4 2.08 2.65 7.32
C LYS A 4 1.84 1.15 7.48
N GLU A 5 0.90 0.76 8.33
CA GLU A 5 0.54 -0.66 8.53
C GLU A 5 0.08 -1.32 7.23
N LYS A 6 -0.74 -0.61 6.44
CA LYS A 6 -1.21 -1.07 5.12
C LYS A 6 -0.04 -1.28 4.15
N ILE A 7 0.88 -0.32 4.04
CA ILE A 7 2.05 -0.42 3.16
C ILE A 7 3.00 -1.53 3.64
N GLN A 8 3.21 -1.67 4.95
CA GLN A 8 4.01 -2.75 5.53
C GLN A 8 3.41 -4.12 5.22
N PHE A 9 2.09 -4.28 5.35
CA PHE A 9 1.41 -5.52 4.99
C PHE A 9 1.65 -5.89 3.51
N LEU A 10 1.56 -4.95 2.58
CA LEU A 10 1.86 -5.22 1.17
C LEU A 10 3.32 -5.63 0.97
N HIS A 11 4.25 -5.00 1.68
CA HIS A 11 5.66 -5.37 1.66
C HIS A 11 5.93 -6.80 2.14
N THR A 12 5.26 -7.25 3.21
CA THR A 12 5.40 -8.64 3.69
C THR A 12 4.86 -9.66 2.69
N HIS A 13 4.04 -9.23 1.74
CA HIS A 13 3.51 -10.04 0.65
C HIS A 13 4.23 -9.81 -0.69
N GLY A 14 5.45 -9.25 -0.65
CA GLY A 14 6.32 -9.13 -1.82
C GLY A 14 6.06 -7.90 -2.71
N TYR A 15 5.19 -6.99 -2.32
CA TYR A 15 5.01 -5.74 -3.07
C TYR A 15 6.17 -4.79 -2.83
N THR A 16 6.79 -4.32 -3.91
CA THR A 16 7.79 -3.24 -3.86
C THR A 16 7.09 -1.88 -3.74
N GLN A 17 7.83 -0.86 -3.29
CA GLN A 17 7.28 0.50 -3.23
C GLN A 17 6.84 1.01 -4.61
N GLN A 18 7.54 0.59 -5.68
CA GLN A 18 7.14 0.88 -7.06
C GLN A 18 5.81 0.20 -7.39
N LYS A 19 5.65 -1.08 -7.08
CA LYS A 19 4.40 -1.80 -7.35
C LYS A 19 3.22 -1.20 -6.59
N ILE A 20 3.42 -0.80 -5.33
CA ILE A 20 2.39 -0.09 -4.56
C ILE A 20 2.04 1.24 -5.24
N SER A 21 3.03 1.97 -5.74
CA SER A 21 2.80 3.20 -6.49
C SER A 21 1.98 2.98 -7.74
N ASP A 22 2.31 1.96 -8.53
CA ASP A 22 1.63 1.64 -9.77
C ASP A 22 0.17 1.21 -9.53
N GLU A 23 -0.09 0.44 -8.47
CA GLU A 23 -1.42 -0.08 -8.15
C GLU A 23 -2.33 0.95 -7.45
N THR A 24 -1.76 1.89 -6.69
CA THR A 24 -2.53 2.81 -5.83
C THR A 24 -2.50 4.27 -6.29
N GLY A 25 -1.60 4.60 -7.21
CA GLY A 25 -1.32 5.99 -7.62
C GLY A 25 -0.64 6.83 -6.53
N ILE A 26 -0.25 6.24 -5.39
CA ILE A 26 0.60 6.91 -4.39
C ILE A 26 2.02 6.91 -4.91
N ASN A 27 2.56 8.09 -5.25
CA ASN A 27 3.95 8.21 -5.71
C ASN A 27 4.90 7.39 -4.82
N GLN A 28 5.81 6.64 -5.43
CA GLN A 28 6.79 5.81 -4.71
C GLN A 28 7.54 6.60 -3.62
N SER A 29 7.85 7.87 -3.85
CA SER A 29 8.47 8.76 -2.85
C SER A 29 7.55 9.04 -1.66
N SER A 30 6.24 9.18 -1.86
CA SER A 30 5.25 9.27 -0.78
C SER A 30 5.12 7.94 -0.03
N VAL A 31 5.15 6.79 -0.71
CA VAL A 31 5.21 5.47 -0.06
C VAL A 31 6.42 5.39 0.88
N SER A 32 7.59 5.81 0.41
CA SER A 32 8.82 5.88 1.22
C SER A 32 8.68 6.81 2.43
N ARG A 33 8.08 8.00 2.25
CA ARG A 33 7.86 8.97 3.35
C ARG A 33 6.87 8.46 4.39
N ILE A 34 5.85 7.72 3.99
CA ILE A 34 4.87 7.10 4.90
C ILE A 34 5.56 6.00 5.72
N LEU A 35 6.40 5.16 5.09
CA LEU A 35 7.19 4.15 5.79
C LEU A 35 8.15 4.77 6.81
N LYS A 36 8.72 5.94 6.51
CA LYS A 36 9.58 6.73 7.39
C LYS A 36 8.82 7.61 8.40
N GLU A 37 7.48 7.54 8.42
CA GLU A 37 6.60 8.34 9.31
C GLU A 37 6.70 9.87 9.13
N THR A 38 7.34 10.32 8.05
CA THR A 38 7.45 11.73 7.66
C THR A 38 6.23 12.26 6.90
N GLN A 39 5.33 11.37 6.46
CA GLN A 39 4.07 11.71 5.82
C GLN A 39 2.97 10.82 6.39
N GLN A 40 1.91 11.43 6.91
CA GLN A 40 0.82 10.71 7.61
C GLN A 40 -0.48 10.62 6.80
N SER A 41 -0.57 11.33 5.67
CA SER A 41 -1.77 11.40 4.85
C SER A 41 -1.47 11.35 3.35
N VAL A 42 -2.47 10.92 2.60
CA VAL A 42 -2.52 10.97 1.13
C VAL A 42 -3.93 11.42 0.73
N GLN A 43 -4.13 11.73 -0.54
CA GLN A 43 -5.48 11.96 -1.08
C GLN A 43 -6.37 10.74 -0.79
N TYR A 44 -7.63 11.00 -0.43
CA TYR A 44 -8.59 9.98 -0.02
C TYR A 44 -8.69 8.81 -1.01
N GLU A 45 -8.81 9.10 -2.30
CA GLU A 45 -8.90 8.08 -3.36
C GLU A 45 -7.70 7.14 -3.38
N LYS A 46 -6.50 7.66 -3.10
CA LYS A 46 -5.27 6.87 -3.04
C LYS A 46 -5.24 5.96 -1.80
N GLY A 47 -5.74 6.46 -0.67
CA GLY A 47 -5.94 5.67 0.54
C GLY A 47 -6.93 4.52 0.29
N LYS A 48 -8.04 4.81 -0.41
CA LYS A 48 -9.03 3.80 -0.80
C LYS A 48 -8.45 2.75 -1.76
N ALA A 49 -7.62 3.16 -2.71
CA ALA A 49 -6.94 2.23 -3.62
C ALA A 49 -6.03 1.25 -2.86
N LEU A 50 -5.37 1.72 -1.79
CA LEU A 50 -4.56 0.88 -0.90
C LEU A 50 -5.42 -0.16 -0.16
N ASP A 51 -6.61 0.24 0.32
CA ASP A 51 -7.57 -0.69 0.96
C ASP A 51 -8.05 -1.76 -0.01
N VAL A 52 -8.45 -1.36 -1.23
CA VAL A 52 -8.88 -2.30 -2.27
C VAL A 52 -7.78 -3.29 -2.64
N LEU A 53 -6.52 -2.84 -2.71
CA LEU A 53 -5.38 -3.71 -3.01
C LEU A 53 -5.18 -4.77 -1.90
N ILE A 54 -5.27 -4.37 -0.64
CA ILE A 54 -5.19 -5.28 0.50
C ILE A 54 -6.34 -6.28 0.50
N GLU A 55 -7.57 -5.83 0.24
CA GLU A 55 -8.72 -6.73 0.13
C GLU A 55 -8.55 -7.77 -0.98
N LYS A 56 -8.06 -7.36 -2.16
CA LYS A 56 -7.81 -8.28 -3.29
C LYS A 56 -6.80 -9.36 -2.91
N LEU A 57 -5.74 -8.98 -2.20
CA LEU A 57 -4.72 -9.91 -1.71
C LEU A 57 -5.28 -10.87 -0.67
N SER A 58 -6.11 -10.36 0.25
CA SER A 58 -6.72 -11.14 1.33
C SER A 58 -7.76 -12.14 0.81
N LYS A 59 -8.41 -11.83 -0.32
CA LYS A 59 -9.44 -12.66 -0.96
C LYS A 59 -8.90 -13.64 -1.99
N SER A 60 -7.65 -13.51 -2.44
CA SER A 60 -7.00 -14.54 -3.24
C SER A 60 -6.35 -15.56 -2.33
N PRO A 61 -6.95 -16.75 -2.09
CA PRO A 61 -6.18 -17.86 -1.57
C PRO A 61 -5.08 -18.13 -2.60
N LEU A 62 -3.83 -18.15 -2.15
CA LEU A 62 -2.70 -18.65 -2.93
C LEU A 62 -3.11 -19.97 -3.57
N THR A 63 -3.38 -19.97 -4.87
CA THR A 63 -3.41 -21.20 -5.66
C THR A 63 -1.98 -21.72 -5.64
N SER A 64 -1.72 -22.64 -4.71
CA SER A 64 -0.52 -23.47 -4.67
C SER A 64 -0.60 -24.56 -5.73
#